data_AF-K9SJ78-F1
#
_entry.id   AF-K9SJ78-F1
#
_cell.length_a   1.000
_cell.length_b   1.000
_cell.length_c   1.000
_cell.angle_alpha   90.00
_cell.angle_beta   90.00
_cell.angle_gamma   90.00
#
_symmetry.space_group_name_H-M   'P 1'
#
loop_
_entity.id
_entity.type
_entity.pdbx_description
1 polymer ?
#
loop_
_entity_poly.entity_id
_entity_poly.type
_entity_poly.pdbx_seq_one_letter_code
_entity_poly.pdbx_strand_id
1 'polypeptide(L)' 'MYAKAQLLLVGSIIAGIAFVGCIFELSSGAPDWGATATWAILALSLPIGVFCFLNAVKLARASMEE' A
#
# COMPACT_ATOMS: atom_id res chain seq x y z
N MET A 1 17.53 -11.34 6.76
CA MET A 1 16.74 -10.08 6.74
C MET A 1 15.95 -9.84 5.45
N TYR A 2 16.36 -10.44 4.32
CA TYR A 2 15.75 -10.25 3.01
C TYR A 2 14.25 -10.63 2.90
N ALA A 3 13.83 -11.77 3.45
CA ALA A 3 12.43 -12.21 3.39
C ALA A 3 11.45 -11.21 4.06
N LYS A 4 11.89 -10.52 5.13
CA LYS A 4 11.09 -9.49 5.81
C LYS A 4 10.93 -8.24 4.94
N ALA A 5 11.96 -7.88 4.17
CA ALA A 5 11.89 -6.79 3.19
C ALA A 5 10.90 -7.13 2.06
N GLN A 6 10.91 -8.37 1.57
CA GLN A 6 9.97 -8.83 0.54
C GLN A 6 8.52 -8.80 1.04
N LEU A 7 8.24 -9.21 2.28
CA LEU A 7 6.91 -9.13 2.87
C LEU A 7 6.40 -7.68 2.95
N LEU A 8 7.25 -6.75 3.37
CA LEU A 8 6.90 -5.31 3.39
C LEU A 8 6.68 -4.77 1.97
N LEU A 9 7.46 -5.21 1.00
CA LEU A 9 7.27 -4.83 -0.40
C LEU A 9 5.91 -5.33 -0.93
N VAL A 10 5.52 -6.56 -0.61
CA VAL A 10 4.18 -7.10 -0.95
C VAL A 10 3.08 -6.25 -0.30
N GLY A 11 3.25 -5.86 0.96
CA GLY A 11 2.33 -4.94 1.64
C GLY A 11 2.18 -3.60 0.91
N SER A 12 3.29 -3.02 0.44
CA SER A 12 3.28 -1.80 -0.38
C SER A 12 2.57 -1.99 -1.72
N ILE A 13 2.72 -3.15 -2.36
CA ILE A 13 2.05 -3.46 -3.63
C ILE A 13 0.53 -3.53 -3.43
N ILE A 14 0.07 -4.27 -2.42
CA ILE A 14 -1.35 -4.39 -2.09
C ILE A 14 -1.95 -3.00 -1.79
N ALA A 15 -1.23 -2.17 -1.02
CA ALA A 15 -1.66 -0.80 -0.74
C ALA A 15 -1.79 0.04 -2.02
N GLY A 16 -0.85 -0.09 -2.96
CA GLY A 16 -0.94 0.59 -4.27
C GLY A 16 -2.15 0.15 -5.10
N ILE A 17 -2.42 -1.16 -5.15
CA ILE A 17 -3.59 -1.71 -5.85
C ILE A 17 -4.89 -1.18 -5.23
N ALA A 18 -5.00 -1.19 -3.89
CA ALA A 18 -6.16 -0.68 -3.19
C ALA A 18 -6.38 0.81 -3.45
N PHE A 19 -5.31 1.61 -3.46
CA PHE A 19 -5.36 3.05 -3.73
C PHE A 19 -5.94 3.35 -5.12
N VAL A 20 -5.42 2.69 -6.17
CA VAL A 20 -5.93 2.87 -7.54
C VAL A 20 -7.37 2.39 -7.69
N GLY A 21 -7.71 1.25 -7.08
CA GLY A 21 -9.08 0.71 -7.07
C GLY A 21 -10.09 1.68 -6.44
N CYS A 22 -9.74 2.27 -5.29
CA CYS A 22 -10.60 3.24 -4.60
C CYS A 22 -10.80 4.53 -5.42
N ILE A 23 -9.77 5.01 -6.14
CA ILE A 23 -9.93 6.15 -7.05
C ILE A 23 -10.94 5.82 -8.15
N PHE A 24 -10.83 4.64 -8.77
CA PHE A 24 -11.72 4.23 -9.84
C PHE A 24 -13.17 4.09 -9.34
N GLU A 25 -13.33 3.45 -8.18
CA GLU A 25 -14.63 3.25 -7.53
C GLU A 25 -15.29 4.58 -7.15
N LEU A 26 -14.56 5.53 -6.54
CA LEU A 26 -15.08 6.87 -6.24
C LEU A 26 -15.41 7.68 -7.50
N SER A 27 -14.60 7.53 -8.54
CA SER A 27 -14.82 8.22 -9.83
C SER A 27 -16.05 7.71 -10.58
N SER A 28 -16.54 6.50 -10.26
CA SER A 28 -17.76 5.94 -10.86
C SER A 28 -19.06 6.64 -10.42
N GLY A 29 -19.01 7.41 -9.32
CA GLY A 29 -20.17 8.13 -8.77
C GLY A 29 -21.11 7.27 -7.91
N ALA A 30 -20.99 5.94 -7.94
CA ALA A 30 -21.78 5.00 -7.14
C ALA A 30 -20.88 3.86 -6.62
N PRO A 31 -20.09 4.09 -5.55
CA PRO A 31 -19.20 3.08 -5.00
C PRO A 31 -19.97 1.91 -4.36
N ASP A 32 -19.63 0.67 -4.74
CA ASP A 32 -20.28 -0.57 -4.29
C ASP A 32 -19.99 -0.87 -2.81
N TRP A 33 -18.77 -0.56 -2.34
CA TRP A 33 -18.40 -0.65 -0.92
C TRP A 33 -18.87 0.55 -0.09
N GLY A 34 -19.50 1.53 -0.73
CA GLY A 34 -19.96 2.76 -0.11
C GLY A 34 -18.85 3.81 0.01
N ALA A 35 -19.21 5.07 -0.22
CA ALA A 35 -18.24 6.16 -0.33
C ALA A 35 -17.36 6.32 0.93
N THR A 36 -17.92 6.10 2.12
CA THR A 36 -17.18 6.23 3.38
C THR A 36 -16.05 5.20 3.51
N ALA A 37 -16.31 3.93 3.17
CA ALA A 37 -15.31 2.87 3.27
C ALA A 37 -14.22 3.07 2.22
N THR A 38 -14.60 3.38 0.97
CA THR A 38 -13.65 3.62 -0.12
C THR A 38 -12.76 4.83 0.16
N TRP A 39 -13.29 5.93 0.72
CA TRP A 39 -12.48 7.07 1.15
C TRP A 39 -11.52 6.75 2.30
N ALA A 40 -11.98 5.96 3.28
CA ALA A 40 -11.12 5.55 4.40
C ALA A 40 -9.95 4.69 3.90
N ILE A 41 -10.21 3.73 3.01
CA ILE A 41 -9.17 2.88 2.42
C ILE A 41 -8.22 3.72 1.55
N LEU A 42 -8.73 4.65 0.75
CA LEU A 42 -7.90 5.56 -0.04
C LEU A 42 -6.96 6.39 0.84
N ALA A 43 -7.47 6.96 1.93
CA ALA A 43 -6.70 7.78 2.85
C ALA A 43 -5.63 6.98 3.61
N LEU A 44 -5.89 5.72 3.94
CA LEU A 44 -4.97 4.84 4.66
C LEU A 44 -3.97 4.13 3.76
N SER A 45 -4.34 3.81 2.52
CA SER A 45 -3.48 3.05 1.61
C SER A 45 -2.24 3.83 1.19
N LEU A 46 -2.33 5.16 1.03
CA LEU A 46 -1.17 6.00 0.75
C LEU A 46 -0.11 5.97 1.87
N PRO A 47 -0.42 6.32 3.14
CA PRO A 47 0.57 6.29 4.22
C PRO A 47 1.08 4.88 4.52
N ILE A 48 0.21 3.85 4.47
CA ILE A 48 0.61 2.46 4.69
C ILE A 48 1.58 1.99 3.59
N GLY A 49 1.29 2.31 2.33
CA GLY A 49 2.13 1.98 1.19
C GLY A 49 3.51 2.63 1.30
N VAL A 50 3.55 3.94 1.56
CA VAL A 50 4.82 4.68 1.75
C VAL A 50 5.62 4.12 2.92
N PHE A 51 4.97 3.86 4.05
CA PHE A 51 5.63 3.29 5.23
C PHE A 51 6.22 1.90 4.93
N CYS A 52 5.43 1.01 4.31
CA CYS A 52 5.88 -0.32 3.92
C CYS A 52 7.06 -0.25 2.95
N PHE A 53 6.96 0.60 1.91
CA PHE A 53 8.01 0.76 0.91
C PHE A 53 9.33 1.26 1.51
N LEU A 54 9.29 2.32 2.31
CA LEU A 54 10.49 2.89 2.92
C LEU A 54 11.19 1.88 3.85
N ASN A 55 10.41 1.14 4.65
CA ASN A 55 10.97 0.11 5.52
C ASN A 55 11.49 -1.10 4.73
N ALA A 56 10.81 -1.51 3.66
CA ALA A 56 11.27 -2.57 2.77
C ALA A 56 12.63 -2.21 2.15
N VAL A 57 12.79 -0.99 1.62
CA VAL A 57 14.05 -0.52 1.04
C VAL A 57 15.17 -0.47 2.08
N LYS A 58 14.90 0.04 3.29
CA LYS A 58 15.89 0.05 4.37
C LYS A 58 16.36 -1.36 4.74
N LEU A 59 15.43 -2.30 4.89
CA LEU A 59 15.75 -3.69 5.23
C LEU A 59 16.47 -4.44 4.10
N ALA A 60 16.10 -4.17 2.85
CA ALA A 60 16.78 -4.74 1.70
C ALA A 60 18.24 -4.26 1.61
N ARG A 61 18.48 -2.97 1.81
CA ARG A 61 19.84 -2.40 1.86
C ARG A 61 20.67 -3.00 2.99
N ALA A 62 20.13 -3.03 4.21
CA ALA A 62 20.81 -3.64 5.35
C ALA A 62 21.19 -5.11 5.11
N SER A 63 20.35 -5.86 4.37
CA SER A 63 20.66 -7.25 4.03
C SER A 63 21.71 -7.44 2.93
N MET A 64 22.14 -6.38 2.25
CA MET A 64 23.22 -6.42 1.25
C MET A 64 24.58 -6.05 1.86
N GLU A 65 24.58 -5.49 3.08
CA GLU A 65 25.78 -5.09 3.83
C GLU A 65 26.24 -6.20 4.82
N GLU A 66 25.44 -7.26 5.00
CA GLU A 66 25.78 -8.53 5.66
C GLU A 66 26.30 -9.57 4.65
#